data_AF-A0A0E4C9S4-F1
#
_entry.id   AF-A0A0E4C9S4-F1
#
_cell.length_a   1.000
_cell.length_b   1.000
_cell.length_c   1.000
_cell.angle_alpha   90.00
_cell.angle_beta   90.00
_cell.angle_gamma   90.00
#
_symmetry.space_group_name_H-M   'P 1'
#
loop_
_entity.id
_entity.type
_entity.pdbx_description
1 polymer ?
#
loop_
_entity_poly.entity_id
_entity_poly.type
_entity_poly.pdbx_seq_one_letter_code
_entity_poly.pdbx_strand_id
1 'polypeptide(L)'
;MGVGRATYFTGSTGNRDNTLKNGDCATQINLDYSKVGDKDVSIRNLNTNRVFTFYQASVGGLPDACIDIWGLSNLRNFAENQSVTSVYQVRYYHKRFSDQSRPY
;
A
#
# COMPACT_ATOMS: atom_id res chain seq x y z
N MET A 1 -15.39 -5.75 1.68
CA MET A 1 -13.96 -5.51 1.98
C MET A 1 -13.19 -6.77 1.63
N GLY A 2 -12.39 -6.73 0.57
CA GLY A 2 -11.65 -7.89 0.06
C GLY A 2 -10.41 -8.23 0.90
N VAL A 3 -9.96 -9.47 0.77
CA VAL A 3 -8.61 -9.91 1.17
C VAL A 3 -7.80 -10.01 -0.12
N GLY A 4 -6.55 -9.57 -0.10
CA GLY A 4 -5.70 -9.58 -1.29
C GLY A 4 -4.26 -9.95 -1.00
N ARG A 5 -3.42 -9.69 -1.99
CA ARG A 5 -1.97 -9.91 -1.97
C ARG A 5 -1.25 -8.56 -1.84
N ALA A 6 -0.27 -8.49 -0.94
CA ALA A 6 0.72 -7.41 -0.94
C ALA A 6 1.95 -7.82 -1.75
N THR A 7 2.45 -6.91 -2.57
CA THR A 7 3.69 -7.04 -3.34
C THR A 7 4.63 -5.88 -3.03
N TYR A 8 5.76 -5.77 -3.73
CA TYR A 8 6.72 -4.68 -3.54
C TYR A 8 7.13 -4.03 -4.85
N PHE A 9 7.61 -2.80 -4.76
CA PHE A 9 8.21 -2.04 -5.86
C PHE A 9 9.41 -1.22 -5.38
N THR A 10 10.29 -0.80 -6.28
CA THR A 10 11.57 -0.12 -5.94
C THR A 10 11.85 1.12 -6.79
N GLY A 11 10.83 1.74 -7.38
CA GLY A 11 11.00 3.00 -8.11
C GLY A 11 11.46 4.13 -7.19
N SER A 12 12.04 5.19 -7.77
CA SER A 12 12.49 6.38 -7.03
C SER A 12 11.43 7.47 -6.93
N THR A 13 10.49 7.49 -7.87
CA THR A 13 9.46 8.54 -8.00
C THR A 13 8.07 7.92 -8.02
N GLY A 14 7.21 8.38 -7.12
CA GLY A 14 5.80 8.04 -7.05
C GLY A 14 4.93 9.08 -7.75
N ASN A 15 3.62 9.00 -7.52
CA ASN A 15 2.70 10.02 -8.02
C ASN A 15 2.87 11.34 -7.27
N ARG A 16 2.46 12.45 -7.90
CA ARG A 16 2.58 13.81 -7.35
C ARG A 16 4.03 14.22 -7.09
N ASP A 17 4.95 13.72 -7.93
CA ASP A 17 6.40 13.95 -7.85
C ASP A 17 7.02 13.57 -6.49
N ASN A 18 6.39 12.63 -5.77
CA ASN A 18 6.91 12.18 -4.48
C ASN A 18 8.20 11.38 -4.68
N THR A 19 9.26 11.78 -4.00
CA THR A 19 10.44 10.94 -3.80
C THR A 19 10.08 9.80 -2.85
N LEU A 20 10.12 8.58 -3.36
CA LEU A 20 9.71 7.39 -2.61
C LEU A 20 10.73 7.02 -1.55
N LYS A 21 10.23 6.62 -0.38
CA LYS A 21 11.03 6.30 0.81
C LYS A 21 10.40 5.18 1.64
N ASN A 22 11.16 4.74 2.65
CA ASN A 22 10.69 3.74 3.60
C ASN A 22 9.40 4.21 4.28
N GLY A 23 8.41 3.32 4.33
CA GLY A 23 7.08 3.65 4.84
C GLY A 23 6.09 4.11 3.77
N ASP A 24 6.48 4.14 2.49
CA ASP A 24 5.56 4.43 1.40
C ASP A 24 4.92 3.17 0.79
N CYS A 25 3.74 3.36 0.19
CA CYS A 25 3.02 2.33 -0.56
C CYS A 25 2.34 2.91 -1.80
N ALA A 26 1.97 2.02 -2.71
CA ALA A 26 1.08 2.28 -3.82
C ALA A 26 -0.27 1.59 -3.60
N THR A 27 -1.35 2.36 -3.71
CA THR A 27 -2.73 1.84 -3.68
C THR A 27 -3.32 1.78 -5.09
N GLN A 28 -4.54 1.27 -5.22
CA GLN A 28 -5.18 1.10 -6.52
C GLN A 28 -5.63 2.42 -7.13
N ILE A 29 -5.16 2.74 -8.34
CA ILE A 29 -5.40 4.04 -8.99
C ILE A 29 -6.88 4.34 -9.23
N ASN A 30 -7.66 3.33 -9.60
CA ASN A 30 -9.06 3.51 -9.99
C ASN A 30 -10.01 3.65 -8.79
N LEU A 31 -9.56 3.25 -7.60
CA LEU A 31 -10.41 3.18 -6.41
C LEU A 31 -9.93 4.13 -5.31
N ASP A 32 -8.62 4.15 -5.07
CA ASP A 32 -8.04 4.76 -3.88
C ASP A 32 -7.00 5.81 -4.24
N TYR A 33 -7.04 6.41 -5.43
CA TYR A 33 -6.11 7.50 -5.76
C TYR A 33 -6.48 8.80 -5.05
N SER A 34 -5.48 9.41 -4.40
CA SER A 34 -5.51 10.78 -3.93
C SER A 34 -4.55 11.65 -4.72
N LYS A 35 -4.98 12.84 -5.11
CA LYS A 35 -4.17 13.91 -5.69
C LYS A 35 -3.38 14.69 -4.65
N VAL A 36 -3.60 14.45 -3.35
CA VAL A 36 -2.87 15.12 -2.25
C VAL A 36 -2.04 14.15 -1.40
N GLY A 37 -2.44 12.88 -1.25
CA GLY A 37 -1.68 11.87 -0.51
C GLY A 37 -1.60 12.10 1.00
N ASP A 38 -2.61 12.72 1.58
CA ASP A 38 -2.59 13.32 2.92
C ASP A 38 -3.00 12.37 4.05
N LYS A 39 -3.00 11.05 3.82
CA LYS A 39 -3.49 10.06 4.80
C LYS A 39 -2.66 8.78 4.86
N ASP A 40 -2.61 8.28 6.07
CA ASP A 40 -2.09 6.97 6.45
C ASP A 40 -2.92 5.83 5.83
N VAL A 41 -2.22 4.76 5.46
CA VAL A 41 -2.74 3.49 4.99
C VAL A 41 -2.29 2.40 5.99
N SER A 42 -3.23 1.86 6.75
CA SER A 42 -2.99 0.74 7.65
C SER A 42 -3.10 -0.59 6.91
N ILE A 43 -2.03 -1.37 6.89
CA ILE A 43 -1.95 -2.67 6.22
C ILE A 43 -1.85 -3.77 7.28
N ARG A 44 -2.75 -4.74 7.26
CA ARG A 44 -2.79 -5.89 8.16
C ARG A 44 -2.42 -7.16 7.42
N ASN A 45 -1.41 -7.87 7.92
CA ASN A 45 -1.12 -9.25 7.56
C ASN A 45 -2.06 -10.15 8.38
N LEU A 46 -2.99 -10.86 7.76
CA LEU A 46 -3.95 -11.70 8.49
C LEU A 46 -3.35 -13.04 8.93
N ASN A 47 -2.22 -13.46 8.37
CA ASN A 47 -1.53 -14.68 8.81
C ASN A 47 -0.88 -14.49 10.18
N THR A 48 -0.29 -13.32 10.41
CA THR A 48 0.48 -12.99 11.63
C THR A 48 -0.23 -12.00 12.54
N ASN A 49 -1.35 -11.45 12.06
CA ASN A 49 -2.11 -10.39 12.70
C ASN A 49 -1.38 -9.05 12.88
N ARG A 50 -0.18 -8.88 12.30
CA ARG A 50 0.59 -7.64 12.39
C ARG A 50 -0.03 -6.54 11.55
N VAL A 51 -0.04 -5.33 12.10
CA VAL A 51 -0.51 -4.12 11.43
C VAL A 51 0.65 -3.14 11.30
N PHE A 52 0.79 -2.57 10.11
CA PHE A 52 1.77 -1.53 9.82
C PHE A 52 1.07 -0.35 9.18
N THR A 53 1.57 0.85 9.47
CA THR A 53 1.07 2.07 8.86
C THR A 53 2.07 2.54 7.82
N PHE A 54 1.59 2.75 6.60
CA PHE A 54 2.31 3.30 5.46
C PHE A 54 1.64 4.59 4.99
N TYR A 55 2.28 5.32 4.09
CA TYR A 55 1.73 6.49 3.41
C TYR A 55 1.50 6.17 1.93
N GLN A 56 0.38 6.59 1.36
CA GLN A 56 0.21 6.51 -0.08
C GLN A 56 1.08 7.57 -0.74
N ALA A 57 2.22 7.18 -1.31
CA ALA A 57 3.07 8.05 -2.11
C ALA A 57 2.98 7.77 -3.61
N SER A 58 2.32 6.66 -3.98
CA SER A 58 2.14 6.23 -5.36
C SER A 58 0.78 5.57 -5.55
N VAL A 59 0.40 5.33 -6.80
CA VAL A 59 -0.73 4.50 -7.20
C VAL A 59 -0.36 3.68 -8.42
N GLY A 60 -0.91 2.47 -8.50
CA GLY A 60 -0.69 1.54 -9.61
C GLY A 60 -1.99 0.96 -10.12
N GLY A 61 -1.92 0.19 -11.21
CA GLY A 61 -3.07 -0.55 -11.74
C GLY A 61 -3.36 -1.86 -10.97
N LEU A 62 -2.43 -2.32 -10.13
CA LEU A 62 -2.50 -3.46 -9.21
C LEU A 62 -3.56 -4.54 -9.58
N PRO A 63 -3.39 -5.25 -10.71
CA PRO A 63 -4.41 -6.20 -11.18
C PRO A 63 -4.55 -7.41 -10.24
N ASP A 64 -3.41 -7.88 -9.68
CA ASP A 64 -3.33 -9.08 -8.83
C ASP A 64 -2.84 -8.77 -7.40
N ALA A 65 -2.74 -7.49 -7.05
CA ALA A 65 -2.32 -7.04 -5.74
C ALA A 65 -3.36 -6.07 -5.18
N CYS A 66 -3.59 -6.12 -3.87
CA CYS A 66 -4.39 -5.08 -3.23
C CYS A 66 -3.53 -3.88 -2.84
N ILE A 67 -2.23 -4.08 -2.60
CA ILE A 67 -1.31 -3.02 -2.20
C ILE A 67 0.12 -3.35 -2.58
N ASP A 68 0.88 -2.33 -2.96
CA ASP A 68 2.31 -2.43 -3.25
C ASP A 68 3.11 -1.68 -2.20
N ILE A 69 3.99 -2.38 -1.48
CA ILE A 69 4.83 -1.79 -0.44
C ILE A 69 6.15 -1.32 -1.05
N TRP A 70 6.57 -0.10 -0.78
CA TRP A 70 7.85 0.37 -1.29
C TRP A 70 9.01 -0.33 -0.60
N GLY A 71 9.89 -0.97 -1.37
CA GLY A 71 11.08 -1.65 -0.90
C GLY A 71 10.85 -3.11 -0.46
N LEU A 72 11.69 -4.01 -0.99
CA LEU A 72 11.67 -5.44 -0.63
C LEU A 72 11.87 -5.68 0.87
N SER A 73 12.75 -4.89 1.51
CA SER A 73 12.99 -4.99 2.95
C SER A 73 11.75 -4.69 3.78
N ASN A 74 10.92 -3.73 3.35
CA ASN A 74 9.67 -3.40 4.05
C ASN A 74 8.62 -4.51 3.89
N LEU A 75 8.52 -5.10 2.68
CA LEU A 75 7.67 -6.28 2.48
C LEU A 75 8.14 -7.47 3.33
N ARG A 76 9.44 -7.72 3.40
CA ARG A 76 9.99 -8.79 4.23
C ARG A 76 9.77 -8.54 5.72
N ASN A 77 9.93 -7.31 6.19
CA ASN A 77 9.60 -6.96 7.58
C ASN A 77 8.11 -7.21 7.87
N PHE A 78 7.23 -6.81 6.95
CA PHE A 78 5.80 -7.11 7.00
C PHE A 78 5.49 -8.63 7.01
N ALA A 79 6.37 -9.43 6.42
CA ALA A 79 6.35 -10.89 6.43
C ALA A 79 7.23 -11.53 7.53
N GLU A 80 7.56 -10.80 8.61
CA GLU A 80 8.38 -11.31 9.73
C GLU A 80 9.79 -11.77 9.32
N ASN A 81 10.41 -11.01 8.42
CA ASN A 81 11.73 -11.27 7.85
C ASN A 81 11.84 -12.57 7.05
N GLN A 82 10.71 -13.16 6.63
CA GLN A 82 10.72 -14.27 5.70
C GLN A 82 11.26 -13.84 4.33
N SER A 83 11.93 -14.77 3.64
CA SER A 83 12.43 -14.54 2.28
C SER A 83 11.29 -14.68 1.27
N VAL A 84 10.46 -13.64 1.17
CA VAL A 84 9.30 -13.58 0.28
C VAL A 84 9.38 -12.40 -0.68
N THR A 85 8.63 -12.50 -1.78
CA THR A 85 8.40 -11.43 -2.77
C THR A 85 6.93 -11.01 -2.84
N SER A 86 6.05 -11.68 -2.10
CA SER A 86 4.65 -11.30 -1.90
C SER A 86 4.11 -11.87 -0.59
N VAL A 87 3.04 -11.28 -0.06
CA VAL A 87 2.33 -11.75 1.13
C VAL A 87 0.84 -11.86 0.80
N TYR A 88 0.26 -13.05 0.99
CA TYR A 88 -1.18 -13.28 0.83
C TYR A 88 -1.92 -13.01 2.14
N GLN A 89 -3.26 -13.00 2.09
CA GLN A 89 -4.10 -12.74 3.25
C GLN A 89 -3.84 -11.34 3.83
N VAL A 90 -3.77 -10.33 2.96
CA VAL A 90 -3.55 -8.93 3.36
C VAL A 90 -4.85 -8.14 3.24
N ARG A 91 -5.04 -7.20 4.16
CA ARG A 91 -6.08 -6.19 4.06
C ARG A 91 -5.49 -4.83 4.40
N TYR A 92 -5.80 -3.81 3.60
CA TYR A 92 -5.48 -2.43 3.96
C TYR A 92 -6.74 -1.60 4.21
N TYR A 93 -6.53 -0.54 4.98
CA TYR A 93 -7.54 0.43 5.35
C TYR A 93 -6.90 1.81 5.29
N HIS A 94 -7.58 2.78 4.70
CA HIS A 94 -7.24 4.19 4.86
C HIS A 94 -8.51 4.96 5.15
N LYS A 95 -8.34 6.12 5.80
CA LYS A 95 -9.41 7.10 5.83
C LYS A 95 -9.60 7.60 4.39
N ARG A 96 -10.82 8.01 4.07
CA ARG A 96 -11.07 8.68 2.81
C ARG A 96 -10.15 9.89 2.68
N PHE A 97 -9.48 10.00 1.53
CA PHE A 97 -8.62 11.14 1.24
C PHE A 97 -9.47 12.40 1.08
N SER A 98 -8.91 13.55 1.45
CA SER A 98 -9.66 14.82 1.48
C SER A 98 -10.18 15.25 0.10
N ASP A 99 -9.57 14.74 -0.96
CA ASP A 99 -9.87 15.07 -2.36
C ASP A 99 -10.77 14.06 -3.08
N GLN A 100 -11.14 12.96 -2.42
CA GLN A 100 -12.10 12.00 -2.97
C GLN A 100 -13.54 12.44 -2.65
N SER A 101 -14.48 12.39 -3.61
CA SER A 101 -15.91 12.70 -3.39
C SER A 101 -16.66 11.57 -2.67
N ARG A 102 -17.83 11.86 -2.08
CA ARG A 102 -18.68 10.81 -1.46
C ARG A 102 -19.22 9.99 -2.62
N PRO A 103 -19.18 8.65 -2.59
CA PRO A 103 -20.09 7.90 -3.44
C PRO A 103 -21.51 8.31 -3.04
N TYR A 104 -22.29 8.74 -4.03
CA TYR A 104 -23.72 9.07 -3.87
C TYR A 104 -24.50 7.82 -3.46
#